data_AF-A0A1F4HJR8-F1
#
_entry.id   AF-A0A1F4HJR8-F1
#
_cell.length_a   1.000
_cell.length_b   1.000
_cell.length_c   1.000
_cell.angle_alpha   90.00
_cell.angle_beta   90.00
_cell.angle_gamma   90.00
#
_symmetry.space_group_name_H-M   'P 1'
#
loop_
_entity.id
_entity.type
_entity.pdbx_description
1 polymer ?
#
loop_
_entity_poly.entity_id
_entity_poly.type
_entity_poly.pdbx_seq_one_letter_code
_entity_poly.pdbx_strand_id
1 'polypeptide(L)' 'MNKVAHHTNNLIGALLVSVVFLVLVLAIDRSQPNAATPYVAGFFILTGLASLGAWMWLSYRQLVR' A
#
# COMPACT_ATOMS: atom_id res chain seq x y z
N MET A 1 -10.45 -8.12 -23.17
CA MET A 1 -10.22 -7.98 -21.72
C MET A 1 -9.64 -6.60 -21.45
N ASN A 2 -10.40 -5.75 -20.74
CA ASN A 2 -10.12 -4.32 -20.61
C ASN A 2 -8.87 -4.07 -19.76
N LYS A 3 -7.81 -3.50 -20.38
CA LYS A 3 -6.53 -3.14 -19.74
C LYS A 3 -6.70 -2.29 -18.47
N VAL A 4 -7.81 -1.55 -18.37
CA VAL A 4 -8.17 -0.69 -17.24
C VAL A 4 -8.44 -1.51 -15.97
N ALA A 5 -9.16 -2.63 -16.06
CA ALA A 5 -9.45 -3.48 -14.90
C ALA A 5 -8.18 -4.14 -14.34
N HIS A 6 -7.21 -4.43 -15.20
CA HIS A 6 -5.95 -5.06 -14.80
C HIS A 6 -5.05 -4.11 -13.99
N HIS A 7 -5.02 -2.81 -14.32
CA HIS A 7 -4.23 -1.83 -13.56
C HIS A 7 -4.87 -1.51 -12.19
N THR A 8 -6.20 -1.44 -12.13
CA THR A 8 -6.93 -1.24 -10.87
C THR A 8 -6.73 -2.42 -9.90
N ASN A 9 -6.76 -3.67 -10.40
CA ASN A 9 -6.47 -4.86 -9.58
C ASN A 9 -5.02 -4.89 -9.06
N ASN A 10 -4.04 -4.47 -9.87
CA ASN A 10 -2.65 -4.43 -9.43
C ASN A 10 -2.41 -3.41 -8.31
N LEU A 11 -3.13 -2.29 -8.32
CA LEU A 11 -3.01 -1.26 -7.27
C LEU A 11 -3.60 -1.73 -5.94
N ILE A 12 -4.75 -2.41 -5.97
CA ILE A 12 -5.35 -3.05 -4.79
C ILE A 12 -4.42 -4.13 -4.23
N GLY A 13 -3.79 -4.93 -5.12
CA GLY A 13 -2.78 -5.91 -4.74
C GLY A 13 -1.57 -5.28 -4.04
N ALA A 14 -1.02 -4.18 -4.58
CA ALA A 14 0.09 -3.47 -3.96
C ALA A 14 -0.26 -2.92 -2.57
N LEU A 15 -1.48 -2.42 -2.39
CA LEU A 15 -1.97 -1.94 -1.10
C LEU A 15 -2.10 -3.07 -0.08
N LEU A 16 -2.67 -4.21 -0.47
CA LEU A 16 -2.77 -5.39 0.38
C LEU A 16 -1.40 -5.92 0.82
N VAL A 17 -0.45 -6.02 -0.11
CA VAL A 17 0.93 -6.43 0.21
C VAL A 17 1.57 -5.47 1.22
N SER A 18 1.40 -4.16 1.04
CA SER A 18 1.92 -3.15 1.97
C SER A 18 1.31 -3.30 3.38
N VAL A 19 -0.01 -3.51 3.47
CA VAL A 19 -0.70 -3.70 4.76
C VAL A 19 -0.24 -4.98 5.45
N VAL A 20 -0.13 -6.10 4.72
CA VAL A 20 0.35 -7.38 5.27
C VAL A 20 1.77 -7.24 5.82
N PHE A 21 2.66 -6.60 5.07
CA PHE A 21 4.03 -6.37 5.52
C PHE A 21 4.09 -5.43 6.73
N LEU A 22 3.27 -4.37 6.76
CA LEU A 22 3.17 -3.48 7.92
C LEU A 22 2.75 -4.25 9.18
N VAL A 23 1.75 -5.12 9.08
CA VAL A 23 1.28 -5.95 10.20
C VAL A 23 2.38 -6.92 10.66
N LEU A 24 3.11 -7.55 9.74
CA LEU A 24 4.24 -8.43 10.08
C LEU A 24 5.35 -7.66 10.82
N VAL A 25 5.72 -6.48 10.32
CA VAL A 25 6.74 -5.63 10.96
C VAL A 25 6.32 -5.26 12.39
N LEU A 26 5.06 -4.87 12.59
CA LEU A 26 4.53 -4.54 13.93
C LEU A 26 4.44 -5.78 14.84
N ALA A 27 4.10 -6.95 14.30
CA ALA A 27 4.05 -8.21 15.06
C ALA A 27 5.43 -8.71 15.49
N ILE A 28 6.44 -8.56 14.62
CA ILE A 28 7.83 -8.88 14.93
C ILE A 28 8.36 -7.93 16.00
N ASP A 29 8.09 -6.62 15.89
CA ASP A 29 8.54 -5.62 16.85
C ASP A 29 7.99 -5.84 18.26
N ARG A 30 6.74 -6.30 18.38
CA ARG A 30 6.15 -6.73 19.66
C ARG A 30 6.94 -7.84 20.35
N SER A 31 7.62 -8.68 19.55
CA SER A 31 8.39 -9.85 20.02
C SER A 31 9.88 -9.52 20.19
N GLN A 32 10.42 -8.65 19.33
CA GLN A 32 11.81 -8.20 19.30
C GLN A 32 11.86 -6.71 18.95
N PRO A 33 11.73 -5.82 19.97
CA PRO A 33 11.70 -4.40 19.72
C PRO A 33 13.03 -3.93 19.13
N ASN A 34 12.96 -3.27 17.96
CA ASN A 34 14.13 -2.78 17.26
C ASN A 34 13.95 -1.29 16.93
N ALA A 35 14.99 -0.49 17.18
CA ALA A 35 14.99 0.93 16.85
C ALA A 35 14.77 1.20 15.34
N ALA A 36 15.05 0.21 14.48
CA ALA A 36 14.81 0.29 13.04
C ALA A 36 13.33 0.11 12.63
N THR A 37 12.51 -0.56 13.45
CA THR A 37 11.11 -0.86 13.14
C THR A 37 10.26 0.36 12.80
N PRO A 38 10.26 1.47 13.58
CA PRO A 38 9.43 2.63 13.25
C PRO A 38 9.76 3.24 11.89
N TYR A 39 11.01 3.18 11.44
CA TYR A 39 11.40 3.64 10.10
C TYR A 39 10.84 2.74 9.00
N VAL A 40 10.90 1.41 9.18
CA VAL A 40 10.34 0.44 8.23
C VAL A 40 8.80 0.56 8.19
N ALA A 41 8.15 0.69 9.35
CA ALA A 41 6.72 0.91 9.44
C ALA A 41 6.31 2.23 8.75
N GLY A 42 7.05 3.31 8.98
CA GLY A 42 6.84 4.59 8.30
C GLY A 42 6.95 4.47 6.78
N PHE A 43 7.94 3.71 6.27
CA PHE A 43 8.09 3.45 4.85
C PHE A 43 6.88 2.72 4.23
N PHE A 44 6.38 1.67 4.90
CA PHE A 44 5.18 0.95 4.44
C PHE A 44 3.92 1.83 4.50
N ILE A 45 3.77 2.67 5.51
CA ILE A 45 2.66 3.63 5.61
C ILE A 45 2.71 4.63 4.45
N LEU A 46 3.87 5.24 4.17
CA LEU A 46 4.05 6.16 3.05
C LEU A 46 3.76 5.48 1.70
N THR A 47 4.23 4.25 1.53
CA THR A 47 3.97 3.47 0.31
C THR A 47 2.48 3.15 0.15
N GLY A 48 1.79 2.82 1.23
CA GLY A 48 0.34 2.63 1.25
C GLY A 48 -0.43 3.89 0.88
N LEU A 49 -0.06 5.05 1.46
CA LEU A 49 -0.66 6.34 1.12
C LEU A 49 -0.41 6.76 -0.32
N ALA A 50 0.81 6.55 -0.84
CA ALA A 50 1.13 6.82 -2.23
C ALA A 50 0.32 5.93 -3.19
N SER A 51 0.13 4.65 -2.84
CA SER A 51 -0.71 3.72 -3.58
C SER A 51 -2.18 4.16 -3.59
N LEU A 52 -2.73 4.56 -2.43
CA LEU A 52 -4.08 5.14 -2.32
C LEU A 52 -4.24 6.39 -3.16
N GLY A 53 -3.28 7.32 -3.10
CA GLY A 53 -3.29 8.55 -3.89
C GLY A 53 -3.27 8.27 -5.40
N ALA A 54 -2.43 7.34 -5.84
CA ALA A 54 -2.36 6.90 -7.23
C ALA A 54 -3.69 6.26 -7.70
N TRP A 55 -4.31 5.45 -6.84
CA TRP A 55 -5.60 4.83 -7.12
C TRP A 55 -6.73 5.87 -7.21
N MET A 56 -6.79 6.80 -6.24
CA MET A 56 -7.77 7.89 -6.21
C MET A 56 -7.66 8.78 -7.47
N TRP A 57 -6.43 9.10 -7.87
CA TRP A 57 -6.17 9.87 -9.09
C TRP A 57 -6.61 9.15 -10.37
N LEU A 58 -6.30 7.85 -10.49
CA LEU A 58 -6.74 7.02 -11.61
C LEU A 58 -8.27 6.92 -11.67
N SER A 59 -8.93 6.70 -10.52
CA SER A 59 -10.39 6.65 -10.43
C SER A 59 -11.04 7.99 -10.80
N TYR A 60 -10.48 9.12 -10.36
CA TYR A 60 -10.97 10.45 -10.74
C TYR A 60 -10.87 10.68 -12.25
N ARG A 61 -9.74 10.31 -12.89
CA ARG A 61 -9.58 10.41 -14.35
C ARG A 61 -10.53 9.51 -15.13
N GLN A 62 -10.99 8.39 -14.54
CA GLN A 62 -11.97 7.51 -15.16
C GLN A 62 -13.40 8.06 -15.07
N LEU A 63 -13.73 8.81 -14.00
CA LEU A 63 -15.05 9.44 -13.83
C LEU A 63 -15.24 10.69 -14.69
N VAL A 64 -14.16 11.42 -14.97
CA VAL A 64 -14.19 12.67 -15.77
C VAL A 64 -14.18 12.39 -17.29
N ARG A 65 -13.97 11.14 -17.72
CA ARG A 65 -14.08 10.70 -19.13
C ARG A 65 -15.44 10.10 -19.39
#